data_AF-A0A8J2KC74-F1
#
_entry.id   AF-A0A8J2KC74-F1
#
_cell.length_a   1.000
_cell.length_b   1.000
_cell.length_c   1.000
_cell.angle_alpha   90.00
_cell.angle_beta   90.00
_cell.angle_gamma   90.00
#
_symmetry.space_group_name_H-M   'P 1'
#
loop_
_entity.id
_entity.type
_entity.pdbx_description
1 polymer ?
#
loop_
_entity_poly.entity_id
_entity_poly.type
_entity_poly.pdbx_seq_one_letter_code
_entity_poly.pdbx_strand_id
1 'polypeptide(L)'
;MGTRFGWEVLTSLPWYGSAAIDDRRETQNRIVKVHIGGVTMAQSSVSAGRALPQNKEALLKGYNKRLKDNVKSIVDNFAEIVKLARIESEGQVSRSTQADEDHFEMSVRAANMVRAGEGLMKLVADIKQYLILNDFPSVNEAIVQNSLLFKQKQMECDRKLMTLRDDMAADMYDLEEEYYSSSFK
;
A
#
# COMPACT_ATOMS: atom_id res chain seq x y z
N MET A 1 19.85 12.84 34.54
CA MET A 1 18.39 12.70 34.42
C MET A 1 18.05 12.64 32.94
N GLY A 2 17.87 11.44 32.39
CA GLY A 2 17.51 11.26 30.98
C GLY A 2 16.00 11.05 30.86
N THR A 3 15.30 11.97 30.22
CA THR A 3 13.87 11.87 29.93
C THR A 3 13.67 10.93 28.74
N ARG A 4 13.32 9.69 29.06
CA ARG A 4 12.79 8.69 28.14
C ARG A 4 11.39 9.17 27.71
N PHE A 5 11.28 9.89 26.60
CA PHE A 5 9.98 10.20 26.00
C PHE A 5 9.42 8.90 25.40
N GLY A 6 8.53 8.25 26.16
CA GLY A 6 7.98 6.94 25.86
C GLY A 6 6.93 7.01 24.75
N TRP A 7 7.09 6.13 23.76
CA TRP A 7 6.07 5.75 22.79
C TRP A 7 4.74 5.30 23.44
N GLU A 8 4.77 4.99 24.74
CA GLU A 8 3.63 4.62 25.58
C GLU A 8 2.58 5.75 25.73
N VAL A 9 2.97 7.03 25.58
CA VAL A 9 2.02 8.15 25.67
C VAL A 9 1.13 8.22 24.42
N LEU A 10 1.65 7.84 23.24
CA LEU A 10 0.90 7.84 21.98
C LEU A 10 -0.13 6.70 21.92
N THR A 11 0.12 5.58 22.60
CA THR A 11 -0.81 4.45 22.66
C THR A 11 -2.00 4.67 23.58
N SER A 12 -1.95 5.70 24.45
CA SER A 12 -3.03 6.01 25.39
C SER A 12 -4.08 6.97 24.84
N LEU A 13 -3.95 7.42 23.60
CA LEU A 13 -4.90 8.32 22.96
C LEU A 13 -6.09 7.52 22.37
N PRO A 14 -7.35 7.91 22.66
CA PRO A 14 -8.55 7.15 22.28
C PRO A 14 -8.71 6.86 20.77
N TRP A 15 -8.04 7.62 19.92
CA TRP A 15 -8.12 7.51 18.47
C TRP A 15 -7.09 6.55 17.86
N TYR A 16 -6.03 6.16 18.59
CA TYR A 16 -4.95 5.33 18.02
C TYR A 16 -5.35 3.85 17.88
N GLY A 17 -6.13 3.32 18.82
CA GLY A 17 -6.60 1.93 18.79
C GLY A 17 -7.67 1.65 17.73
N SER A 18 -8.45 2.66 17.35
CA SER A 18 -9.52 2.50 16.34
C SER A 18 -8.95 2.49 14.92
N ALA A 19 -8.02 3.40 14.61
CA ALA A 19 -7.41 3.49 13.28
C ALA A 19 -6.55 2.28 12.90
N ALA A 20 -5.84 1.67 13.87
CA ALA A 20 -4.96 0.52 13.61
C ALA A 20 -5.72 -0.81 13.43
N ILE A 21 -6.91 -0.94 14.04
CA ILE A 21 -7.75 -2.13 13.91
C ILE A 21 -8.59 -2.09 12.62
N ASP A 22 -9.02 -0.89 12.20
CA ASP A 22 -9.79 -0.70 10.98
C ASP A 22 -8.93 -0.93 9.72
N ASP A 23 -7.69 -0.42 9.71
CA ASP A 23 -6.72 -0.62 8.63
C ASP A 23 -6.40 -2.11 8.38
N ARG A 24 -6.39 -2.93 9.45
CA ARG A 24 -6.14 -4.38 9.34
C ARG A 24 -7.35 -5.15 8.78
N ARG A 25 -8.58 -4.73 9.10
CA ARG A 25 -9.81 -5.35 8.56
C ARG A 25 -10.07 -4.97 7.12
N GLU A 26 -9.81 -3.73 6.75
CA GLU A 26 -10.04 -3.25 5.39
C GLU A 26 -9.00 -3.81 4.40
N THR A 27 -7.76 -4.00 4.84
CA THR A 27 -6.71 -4.67 4.06
C THR A 27 -6.98 -6.18 3.91
N GLN A 28 -7.52 -6.85 4.94
CA GLN A 28 -7.93 -8.27 4.84
C GLN A 28 -9.13 -8.48 3.91
N ASN A 29 -10.12 -7.58 3.92
CA ASN A 29 -11.31 -7.71 3.07
C ASN A 29 -11.03 -7.53 1.57
N ARG A 30 -9.92 -6.89 1.19
CA ARG A 30 -9.51 -6.75 -0.22
C ARG A 30 -8.63 -7.89 -0.72
N ILE A 31 -8.05 -8.70 0.17
CA ILE A 31 -7.11 -9.77 -0.16
C ILE A 31 -7.82 -11.14 -0.31
N VAL A 32 -9.04 -11.30 0.21
CA VAL A 32 -9.74 -12.60 0.18
C VAL A 32 -10.91 -12.59 -0.82
N LYS A 33 -10.58 -12.63 -2.12
CA LYS A 33 -11.50 -13.14 -3.15
C LYS A 33 -10.74 -13.64 -4.38
N VAL A 34 -9.91 -14.67 -4.19
CA VAL A 34 -9.53 -15.59 -5.27
C VAL A 34 -10.15 -16.93 -4.93
N HIS A 35 -11.44 -17.07 -5.25
CA HIS A 35 -12.10 -18.37 -5.22
C HIS A 35 -11.78 -19.06 -6.55
N ILE A 36 -10.86 -20.03 -6.51
CA ILE A 36 -10.56 -20.93 -7.61
C ILE A 36 -11.69 -21.97 -7.63
N GLY A 37 -12.70 -21.72 -8.47
CA GLY A 37 -13.86 -22.60 -8.59
C GLY A 37 -14.90 -21.99 -9.51
N GLY A 38 -14.67 -22.11 -10.81
CA GLY A 38 -15.64 -21.89 -11.91
C GLY A 38 -16.53 -20.66 -11.83
N VAL A 39 -16.10 -19.51 -12.36
CA VAL A 39 -17.00 -18.37 -12.64
C VAL A 39 -16.56 -17.59 -13.89
N THR A 40 -17.47 -17.61 -14.86
CA THR A 40 -17.88 -16.58 -15.83
C THR A 40 -16.90 -15.46 -16.18
N MET A 41 -16.55 -15.41 -17.47
CA MET A 41 -16.02 -14.24 -18.18
C MET A 41 -17.03 -13.08 -18.10
N ALA A 42 -16.94 -12.25 -17.07
CA ALA A 42 -17.41 -10.87 -17.14
C ALA A 42 -16.21 -10.02 -17.55
N GLN A 43 -16.14 -9.69 -18.85
CA GLN A 43 -15.31 -8.60 -19.33
C GLN A 43 -15.77 -7.32 -18.66
N SER A 44 -15.09 -6.93 -17.58
CA SER A 44 -15.06 -5.54 -17.16
C SER A 44 -14.21 -4.80 -18.17
N SER A 45 -14.86 -4.10 -19.09
CA SER A 45 -14.26 -3.09 -19.94
C SER A 45 -13.57 -2.05 -19.05
N VAL A 46 -12.26 -2.23 -18.82
CA VAL A 46 -11.43 -1.13 -18.35
C VAL A 46 -11.26 -0.23 -19.56
N SER A 47 -12.16 0.74 -19.65
CA SER A 47 -12.12 1.82 -20.61
C SER A 47 -10.71 2.40 -20.65
N ALA A 48 -10.17 2.45 -21.87
CA ALA A 48 -8.91 3.07 -22.18
C ALA A 48 -8.89 4.52 -21.70
N GLY A 49 -8.26 4.75 -20.55
CA GLY A 49 -7.79 6.05 -20.08
C GLY A 49 -6.27 6.12 -20.23
N ARG A 50 -5.83 6.32 -21.46
CA ARG A 50 -4.43 6.40 -21.89
C ARG A 50 -3.82 7.73 -21.43
N ALA A 51 -3.00 7.74 -20.37
CA ALA A 51 -1.89 8.68 -20.14
C ALA A 51 -1.10 8.39 -18.85
N LEU A 52 0.17 8.00 -18.96
CA LEU A 52 1.19 8.32 -17.93
C LEU A 52 2.47 8.70 -18.68
N PRO A 53 2.99 9.95 -18.52
CA PRO A 53 3.95 10.21 -17.42
C PRO A 53 3.96 11.62 -16.80
N GLN A 54 3.20 12.62 -17.29
CA GLN A 54 3.24 13.98 -16.70
C GLN A 54 2.67 14.03 -15.27
N ASN A 55 1.64 13.21 -14.98
CA ASN A 55 1.01 13.18 -13.66
C ASN A 55 1.94 12.60 -12.59
N LYS A 56 2.77 11.60 -12.92
CA LYS A 56 3.70 10.98 -11.96
C LYS A 56 4.79 11.96 -11.52
N GLU A 57 5.45 12.62 -12.46
CA GLU A 57 6.49 13.60 -12.11
C GLU A 57 5.90 14.81 -11.38
N ALA A 58 4.73 15.29 -11.80
CA ALA A 58 4.03 16.38 -11.12
C ALA A 58 3.64 15.98 -9.68
N LEU A 59 3.16 14.76 -9.48
CA LEU A 59 2.83 14.21 -8.16
C LEU A 59 4.07 14.12 -7.27
N LEU A 60 5.16 13.56 -7.77
CA LEU A 60 6.42 13.44 -7.03
C LEU A 60 7.04 14.80 -6.71
N LYS A 61 6.94 15.75 -7.63
CA LYS A 61 7.31 17.17 -7.37
C LYS A 61 6.39 17.78 -6.32
N GLY A 62 5.09 17.48 -6.35
CA GLY A 62 4.11 17.90 -5.35
C GLY A 62 4.41 17.36 -3.95
N TYR A 63 4.79 16.10 -3.83
CA TYR A 63 5.23 15.49 -2.58
C TYR A 63 6.49 16.17 -2.03
N ASN A 64 7.50 16.40 -2.88
CA ASN A 64 8.70 17.12 -2.50
C ASN A 64 8.41 18.56 -2.04
N LYS A 65 7.52 19.25 -2.75
CA LYS A 65 7.08 20.59 -2.38
C LYS A 65 6.41 20.58 -1.01
N ARG A 66 5.41 19.70 -0.80
CA ARG A 66 4.72 19.56 0.49
C ARG A 66 5.68 19.23 1.63
N LEU A 67 6.66 18.34 1.41
CA LEU A 67 7.68 18.02 2.40
C LEU A 67 8.47 19.28 2.79
N LYS A 68 9.01 20.01 1.80
CA LYS A 68 9.79 21.23 2.02
C LYS A 68 8.98 22.29 2.74
N ASP A 69 7.74 22.53 2.31
CA ASP A 69 6.86 23.55 2.88
C ASP A 69 6.53 23.24 4.36
N ASN A 70 6.19 21.98 4.68
CA ASN A 70 5.89 21.60 6.06
C ASN A 70 7.14 21.62 6.96
N VAL A 71 8.29 21.13 6.50
CA VAL A 71 9.55 21.19 7.26
C VAL A 71 9.97 22.64 7.50
N LYS A 72 9.90 23.49 6.47
CA LYS A 72 10.20 24.92 6.59
C LYS A 72 9.28 25.59 7.60
N SER A 73 7.98 25.32 7.55
CA SER A 73 7.02 25.85 8.53
C SER A 73 7.39 25.45 9.97
N ILE A 74 7.79 24.20 10.20
CA ILE A 74 8.21 23.75 11.55
C ILE A 74 9.46 24.50 12.02
N VAL A 75 10.48 24.61 11.16
CA VAL A 75 11.75 25.26 11.50
C VAL A 75 11.56 26.76 11.74
N ASP A 76 10.82 27.44 10.86
CA ASP A 76 10.59 28.88 10.95
C ASP A 76 9.77 29.22 12.22
N ASN A 77 8.70 28.47 12.52
CA ASN A 77 7.92 28.69 13.75
C ASN A 77 8.73 28.39 15.01
N PHE A 78 9.57 27.35 15.00
CA PHE A 78 10.42 27.03 16.15
C PHE A 78 11.48 28.12 16.39
N ALA A 79 12.14 28.61 15.34
CA ALA A 79 13.13 29.67 15.45
C ALA A 79 12.53 30.93 16.08
N GLU A 80 11.28 31.23 15.76
CA GLU A 80 10.57 32.39 16.30
C GLU A 80 10.12 32.20 17.75
N ILE A 81 9.69 30.99 18.15
CA ILE A 81 9.48 30.68 19.57
C ILE A 81 10.76 30.92 20.38
N VAL A 82 11.91 30.52 19.85
CA VAL A 82 13.21 30.75 20.50
C VAL A 82 13.54 32.25 20.61
N LYS A 83 13.15 33.06 19.62
CA LYS A 83 13.31 34.52 19.69
C LYS A 83 12.42 35.14 20.77
N LEU A 84 11.13 34.78 20.80
CA LEU A 84 10.18 35.25 21.80
C LEU A 84 10.56 34.83 23.23
N ALA A 85 11.27 33.71 23.38
CA ALA A 85 11.74 33.24 24.69
C ALA A 85 12.89 34.09 25.25
N ARG A 86 13.47 35.01 24.46
CA ARG A 86 14.52 35.93 24.94
C ARG A 86 13.87 37.07 25.72
N ILE A 87 14.30 37.25 26.95
CA ILE A 87 13.86 38.36 27.80
C ILE A 87 14.66 39.61 27.41
N GLU A 88 14.00 40.56 26.74
CA GLU A 88 14.57 41.89 26.47
C GLU A 88 14.12 42.91 27.53
N SER A 89 15.00 43.85 27.86
CA SER A 89 14.80 44.80 28.98
C SER A 89 14.11 46.12 28.58
N GLU A 90 14.00 46.40 27.27
CA GLU A 90 13.47 47.66 26.76
C GLU A 90 12.26 47.40 25.86
N GLY A 91 11.08 47.82 26.31
CA GLY A 91 9.84 47.78 25.54
C GLY A 91 8.98 49.00 25.87
N GLN A 92 8.15 49.43 24.93
CA GLN A 92 7.23 50.57 25.12
C GLN A 92 6.04 50.22 26.04
N VAL A 93 5.88 48.94 26.39
CA VAL A 93 4.76 48.38 27.17
C VAL A 93 5.24 47.79 28.49
N SER A 94 4.30 47.62 29.45
CA SER A 94 4.58 46.93 30.71
C SER A 94 5.06 45.50 30.46
N ARG A 95 5.99 45.01 31.28
CA ARG A 95 6.48 43.62 31.20
C ARG A 95 5.36 42.58 31.30
N SER A 96 4.31 42.86 32.08
CA SER A 96 3.16 41.97 32.20
C SER A 96 2.43 41.82 30.86
N THR A 97 2.22 42.92 30.16
CA THR A 97 1.54 42.94 28.86
C THR A 97 2.40 42.28 27.79
N GLN A 98 3.72 42.55 27.77
CA GLN A 98 4.65 41.90 26.84
C GLN A 98 4.66 40.38 27.03
N ALA A 99 4.68 39.90 28.28
CA ALA A 99 4.69 38.47 28.57
C ALA A 99 3.39 37.77 28.10
N ASP A 100 2.25 38.42 28.22
CA ASP A 100 0.97 37.89 27.73
C ASP A 100 0.95 37.84 26.19
N GLU A 101 1.44 38.88 25.51
CA GLU A 101 1.58 38.93 24.05
C GLU A 101 2.50 37.82 23.53
N ASP A 102 3.70 37.69 24.10
CA ASP A 102 4.68 36.65 23.74
C ASP A 102 4.08 35.26 23.96
N HIS A 103 3.32 35.04 25.04
CA HIS A 103 2.67 33.77 25.33
C HIS A 103 1.61 33.39 24.27
N PHE A 104 0.77 34.34 23.86
CA PHE A 104 -0.19 34.10 22.78
C PHE A 104 0.49 33.82 21.45
N GLU A 105 1.54 34.57 21.12
CA GLU A 105 2.28 34.35 19.88
C GLU A 105 2.99 32.99 19.87
N MET A 106 3.67 32.62 20.96
CA MET A 106 4.28 31.29 21.11
C MET A 106 3.26 30.17 20.95
N SER A 107 2.05 30.33 21.50
CA SER A 107 0.98 29.35 21.39
C SER A 107 0.51 29.15 19.95
N VAL A 108 0.35 30.24 19.19
CA VAL A 108 0.00 30.17 17.76
C VAL A 108 1.10 29.49 16.96
N ARG A 109 2.37 29.82 17.22
CA ARG A 109 3.52 29.22 16.54
C ARG A 109 3.63 27.72 16.82
N ALA A 110 3.41 27.29 18.06
CA ALA A 110 3.35 25.88 18.42
C ALA A 110 2.22 25.13 17.70
N ALA A 111 1.03 25.73 17.61
CA ALA A 111 -0.09 25.17 16.86
C ALA A 111 0.22 25.02 15.36
N ASN A 112 0.89 26.00 14.75
CA ASN A 112 1.33 25.94 13.35
C ASN A 112 2.34 24.80 13.12
N MET A 113 3.25 24.54 14.06
CA MET A 113 4.17 23.40 13.99
C MET A 113 3.42 22.06 14.03
N VAL A 114 2.43 21.92 14.91
CA VAL A 114 1.60 20.69 15.01
C VAL A 114 0.84 20.45 13.71
N ARG A 115 0.24 21.50 13.14
CA ARG A 115 -0.47 21.44 11.85
C ARG A 115 0.46 20.99 10.71
N ALA A 116 1.69 21.52 10.66
CA ALA A 116 2.67 21.09 9.67
C ALA A 116 3.09 19.62 9.88
N GLY A 117 3.20 19.18 11.14
CA GLY A 117 3.41 17.78 11.50
C GLY A 117 2.31 16.84 10.98
N GLU A 118 1.04 17.22 11.15
CA GLU A 118 -0.10 16.48 10.58
C GLU A 118 -0.02 16.43 9.04
N GLY A 119 0.39 17.54 8.41
CA GLY A 119 0.63 17.61 6.97
C GLY A 119 1.68 16.59 6.48
N LEU A 120 2.74 16.37 7.27
CA LEU A 120 3.75 15.34 7.00
C LEU A 120 3.18 13.92 7.16
N MET A 121 2.35 13.67 8.18
CA MET A 121 1.71 12.36 8.37
C MET A 121 0.81 12.00 7.17
N LYS A 122 0.01 12.95 6.68
CA LYS A 122 -0.81 12.79 5.47
C LYS A 122 0.05 12.51 4.23
N LEU A 123 1.17 13.23 4.08
CA LEU A 123 2.11 12.99 2.99
C LEU A 123 2.68 11.57 3.01
N VAL A 124 3.02 11.04 4.19
CA VAL A 124 3.51 9.66 4.33
C VAL A 124 2.43 8.64 3.92
N ALA A 125 1.18 8.86 4.31
CA ALA A 125 0.06 8.02 3.89
C ALA A 125 -0.12 8.03 2.35
N ASP A 126 -0.10 9.21 1.73
CA ASP A 126 -0.21 9.37 0.27
C ASP A 126 0.91 8.61 -0.48
N ILE A 127 2.15 8.66 0.04
CA ILE A 127 3.29 7.94 -0.53
C ILE A 127 3.10 6.42 -0.41
N LYS A 128 2.67 5.93 0.75
CA LYS A 128 2.39 4.50 0.95
C LYS A 128 1.33 4.00 -0.02
N GLN A 129 0.23 4.74 -0.15
CA GLN A 129 -0.84 4.42 -1.10
C GLN A 129 -0.33 4.39 -2.54
N TYR A 130 0.48 5.37 -2.94
CA TYR A 130 1.09 5.41 -4.27
C TYR A 130 1.96 4.18 -4.58
N LEU A 131 2.77 3.74 -3.61
CA LEU A 131 3.65 2.58 -3.76
C LEU A 131 2.86 1.27 -3.85
N ILE A 132 1.86 1.08 -2.98
CA ILE A 132 0.99 -0.11 -3.01
C ILE A 132 0.29 -0.22 -4.38
N LEU A 133 -0.23 0.90 -4.90
CA LEU A 133 -0.98 0.88 -6.15
C LEU A 133 -0.10 0.68 -7.39
N ASN A 134 1.16 1.14 -7.38
CA ASN A 134 2.06 0.98 -8.52
C ASN A 134 2.48 -0.47 -8.76
N ASP A 135 2.39 -1.34 -7.75
CA ASP A 135 2.83 -2.73 -7.86
C ASP A 135 1.74 -3.64 -8.45
N PHE A 136 0.46 -3.24 -8.38
CA PHE A 136 -0.65 -4.07 -8.86
C PHE A 136 -0.60 -4.45 -10.35
N PRO A 137 -0.21 -3.57 -11.30
CA PRO A 137 -0.13 -3.95 -12.71
C PRO A 137 0.85 -5.11 -12.96
N SER A 138 2.06 -5.04 -12.40
CA SER A 138 3.08 -6.08 -12.58
C SER A 138 2.66 -7.39 -11.91
N VAL A 139 2.08 -7.33 -10.72
CA VAL A 139 1.55 -8.51 -10.02
C VAL A 139 0.40 -9.14 -10.82
N ASN A 140 -0.51 -8.32 -11.36
CA ASN A 140 -1.63 -8.79 -12.16
C ASN A 140 -1.16 -9.45 -13.46
N GLU A 141 -0.16 -8.87 -14.14
CA GLU A 141 0.47 -9.48 -15.31
C GLU A 141 1.10 -10.84 -14.95
N ALA A 142 1.82 -10.94 -13.84
CA ALA A 142 2.40 -12.21 -13.39
C ALA A 142 1.34 -13.28 -13.10
N ILE A 143 0.21 -12.91 -12.48
CA ILE A 143 -0.92 -13.82 -12.24
C ILE A 143 -1.51 -14.32 -13.55
N VAL A 144 -1.73 -13.43 -14.53
CA VAL A 144 -2.26 -13.79 -15.84
C VAL A 144 -1.30 -14.74 -16.56
N GLN A 145 0.00 -14.45 -16.57
CA GLN A 145 1.02 -15.30 -17.19
C GLN A 145 1.06 -16.70 -16.55
N ASN A 146 1.08 -16.78 -15.22
CA ASN A 146 1.06 -18.06 -14.52
C ASN A 146 -0.22 -18.85 -14.79
N SER A 147 -1.38 -18.18 -14.84
CA SER A 147 -2.66 -18.82 -15.15
C SER A 147 -2.65 -19.45 -16.55
N LEU A 148 -2.10 -18.74 -17.54
CA LEU A 148 -1.94 -19.26 -18.90
C LEU A 148 -0.98 -20.45 -18.93
N LEU A 149 0.16 -20.34 -18.24
CA LEU A 149 1.16 -21.41 -18.17
C LEU A 149 0.60 -22.68 -17.52
N PHE A 150 -0.16 -22.56 -16.43
CA PHE A 150 -0.78 -23.72 -15.80
C PHE A 150 -1.86 -24.35 -16.69
N LYS A 151 -2.66 -23.54 -17.38
CA LYS A 151 -3.63 -24.06 -18.35
C LYS A 151 -2.96 -24.80 -19.50
N GLN A 152 -1.82 -24.31 -19.99
CA GLN A 152 -1.04 -24.99 -21.02
C GLN A 152 -0.49 -26.33 -20.51
N LYS A 153 0.10 -26.35 -19.32
CA LYS A 153 0.60 -27.59 -18.69
C LYS A 153 -0.51 -28.62 -18.48
N GLN A 154 -1.70 -28.15 -18.07
CA GLN A 154 -2.87 -29.01 -17.93
C GLN A 154 -3.24 -29.67 -19.27
N MET A 155 -3.38 -28.89 -20.34
CA MET A 155 -3.69 -29.42 -21.67
C MET A 155 -2.64 -30.42 -22.17
N GLU A 156 -1.36 -30.17 -21.89
CA GLU A 156 -0.28 -31.09 -22.25
C GLU A 156 -0.38 -32.42 -21.48
N CYS A 157 -0.68 -32.35 -20.18
CA CYS A 157 -0.89 -33.51 -19.33
C CYS A 157 -2.09 -34.33 -19.80
N ASP A 158 -3.23 -33.68 -20.03
CA ASP A 158 -4.45 -34.32 -20.53
C ASP A 158 -4.21 -35.00 -21.88
N ARG A 159 -3.44 -34.36 -22.78
CA ARG A 159 -3.05 -34.96 -24.05
C ARG A 159 -2.21 -36.22 -23.86
N LYS A 160 -1.22 -36.18 -22.97
CA LYS A 160 -0.36 -37.35 -22.67
C LYS A 160 -1.17 -38.50 -22.06
N LEU A 161 -2.10 -38.21 -21.16
CA LEU A 161 -3.00 -39.21 -20.58
C LEU A 161 -3.90 -39.84 -21.64
N MET A 162 -4.42 -39.05 -22.57
CA MET A 162 -5.23 -39.55 -23.67
C MET A 162 -4.46 -40.50 -24.58
N THR A 163 -3.24 -40.11 -24.98
CA THR A 163 -2.36 -40.97 -25.78
C THR A 163 -2.04 -42.28 -25.04
N LEU A 164 -1.65 -42.20 -23.77
CA LEU A 164 -1.34 -43.40 -22.97
C LEU A 164 -2.54 -44.35 -22.85
N ARG A 165 -3.75 -43.81 -22.68
CA ARG A 165 -4.98 -44.59 -22.66
C ARG A 165 -5.20 -45.32 -23.99
N ASP A 166 -4.97 -44.64 -25.11
CA ASP A 166 -5.15 -45.22 -26.44
C ASP A 166 -4.13 -46.32 -26.71
N ASP A 167 -2.87 -46.12 -26.31
CA ASP A 167 -1.81 -47.14 -26.40
C ASP A 167 -2.17 -48.38 -25.56
N MET A 168 -2.59 -48.20 -24.31
CA MET A 168 -3.01 -49.31 -23.44
C MET A 168 -4.22 -50.07 -23.99
N ALA A 169 -5.16 -49.36 -24.63
CA ALA A 169 -6.33 -49.98 -25.24
C ALA A 169 -5.95 -50.83 -26.46
N ALA A 170 -4.98 -50.36 -27.26
CA ALA A 170 -4.43 -51.13 -28.38
C ALA A 170 -3.71 -52.39 -27.88
N ASP A 171 -2.81 -52.26 -26.89
CA ASP A 171 -2.10 -53.41 -26.31
C ASP A 171 -3.07 -54.47 -25.74
N MET A 172 -4.15 -54.03 -25.06
CA MET A 172 -5.18 -54.93 -24.54
C MET A 172 -5.94 -55.67 -25.64
N TYR A 173 -6.23 -55.00 -26.76
CA TYR A 173 -6.91 -55.61 -27.90
C TYR A 173 -6.03 -56.68 -28.56
N ASP A 174 -4.76 -56.36 -28.80
CA ASP A 174 -3.80 -57.29 -29.40
C ASP A 174 -3.62 -58.56 -28.53
N LEU A 175 -3.54 -58.40 -27.21
CA LEU A 175 -3.47 -59.51 -26.26
C LEU A 175 -4.74 -60.37 -26.26
N GLU A 176 -5.93 -59.75 -26.37
CA GLU A 176 -7.20 -60.46 -26.46
C GLU A 176 -7.27 -61.29 -27.76
N GLU A 177 -6.86 -60.72 -28.88
CA GLU A 177 -6.82 -61.40 -30.18
C GLU A 177 -5.84 -62.59 -30.17
N GLU A 178 -4.64 -62.40 -29.60
CA GLU A 178 -3.64 -63.48 -29.47
C GLU A 178 -4.17 -64.62 -28.57
N TYR A 179 -4.83 -64.29 -27.46
CA TYR A 179 -5.43 -65.30 -26.57
C TYR A 179 -6.50 -66.15 -27.29
N TYR A 180 -7.36 -65.54 -28.09
CA TYR A 180 -8.42 -66.26 -28.79
C TYR A 180 -7.96 -67.02 -30.04
N SER A 181 -6.87 -66.57 -30.68
CA SER A 181 -6.27 -67.19 -31.86
C SER A 181 -5.24 -68.28 -31.53
N SER A 182 -4.75 -68.31 -30.29
CA SER A 182 -3.86 -69.38 -29.80
C SER A 182 -4.52 -70.76 -29.91
N SER A 183 -3.75 -71.72 -30.44
CA SER A 183 -4.18 -73.12 -30.62
C SER A 183 -4.22 -73.94 -29.32
N PHE A 184 -3.98 -73.31 -28.16
CA PHE A 184 -3.97 -73.96 -26.84
C PHE A 184 -5.31 -73.93 -26.10
N LYS A 185 -6.44 -73.82 -26.82
CA LYS A 185 -7.77 -74.06 -26.23
C LYS A 185 -8.04 -75.54 -25.99
#